data_AF-A0A970DD56-F1
#
_entry.id   AF-A0A970DD56-F1
#
_cell.length_a   1.000
_cell.length_b   1.000
_cell.length_c   1.000
_cell.angle_alpha   90.00
_cell.angle_beta   90.00
_cell.angle_gamma   90.00
#
_symmetry.space_group_name_H-M   'P 1'
#
loop_
_entity.id
_entity.type
_entity.pdbx_description
1 polymer ?
#
loop_
_entity_poly.entity_id
_entity_poly.type
_entity_poly.pdbx_seq_one_letter_code
_entity_poly.pdbx_strand_id
1 'polypeptide(L)'
;MHISNKPVHRIGLIYEQQAKVERIKKSKASGSEQDIVTLSDEGKELQAVLAKVYLPQEPSAKAIRIKEELASGNYHRSGKEIAMSMLKYTSQKV
;
A
#
# COMPACT_ATOMS: atom_id res chain seq x y z
N MET A 1 -60.06 3.95 -12.76
CA MET A 1 -58.67 4.29 -12.37
C MET A 1 -57.77 3.12 -12.77
N HIS A 2 -56.95 3.26 -13.82
CA HIS A 2 -56.01 2.21 -14.25
C HIS A 2 -54.69 2.39 -13.50
N ILE A 3 -54.42 1.52 -12.52
CA ILE A 3 -53.15 1.51 -11.80
C ILE A 3 -52.16 0.70 -12.65
N SER A 4 -51.16 1.40 -13.22
CA SER A 4 -50.13 0.78 -14.05
C SER A 4 -49.07 0.11 -13.18
N ASN A 5 -49.00 -1.22 -13.18
CA ASN A 5 -47.99 -2.03 -12.47
C ASN A 5 -46.61 -2.09 -13.17
N LYS A 6 -46.40 -1.29 -14.22
CA LYS A 6 -45.12 -1.16 -14.94
C LYS A 6 -43.89 -0.91 -14.05
N PRO A 7 -43.92 -0.07 -12.99
CA PRO A 7 -42.74 0.15 -12.16
C PRO A 7 -42.35 -1.09 -11.35
N VAL A 8 -43.33 -1.86 -10.85
CA VAL A 8 -43.07 -3.10 -10.09
C VAL A 8 -42.37 -4.15 -10.95
N HIS A 9 -42.83 -4.30 -12.20
CA HIS A 9 -42.21 -5.24 -13.14
C HIS A 9 -40.78 -4.84 -13.50
N ARG A 10 -40.52 -3.53 -13.67
CA ARG A 10 -39.18 -3.01 -13.94
C ARG A 10 -38.21 -3.26 -12.78
N ILE A 11 -38.69 -3.12 -11.54
CA ILE A 11 -37.88 -3.41 -10.34
C ILE A 11 -37.51 -4.89 -10.29
N GLY A 12 -38.47 -5.80 -10.53
CA GLY A 12 -38.20 -7.24 -10.59
C GLY A 12 -37.11 -7.60 -11.61
N LEU A 13 -37.15 -7.00 -12.80
CA LEU A 13 -36.13 -7.20 -13.83
C LEU A 13 -34.73 -6.72 -13.41
N ILE A 14 -34.64 -5.62 -12.67
CA ILE A 14 -33.35 -5.11 -12.14
C ILE A 14 -32.77 -6.09 -11.12
N TYR A 15 -33.59 -6.61 -10.20
CA TYR A 15 -33.15 -7.62 -9.23
C TYR A 15 -32.71 -8.92 -9.88
N GLU A 16 -33.42 -9.39 -10.91
CA GLU A 16 -33.02 -10.58 -11.67
C GLU A 16 -31.70 -10.38 -12.41
N GLN A 17 -31.47 -9.18 -12.98
CA GLN A 17 -30.22 -8.85 -13.65
C GLN A 17 -29.05 -8.80 -12.66
N GLN A 18 -29.24 -8.20 -11.49
CA GLN A 18 -28.22 -8.15 -10.43
C GLN A 18 -27.87 -9.56 -9.92
N ALA A 19 -28.88 -10.39 -9.65
CA ALA A 19 -28.68 -11.77 -9.19
C ALA A 19 -27.92 -12.63 -10.23
N LYS A 20 -28.17 -12.42 -11.53
CA LYS A 20 -27.42 -13.08 -12.61
C LYS A 20 -25.96 -12.65 -12.64
N VAL A 21 -25.68 -11.35 -12.49
CA VAL A 21 -24.32 -10.81 -12.45
C VAL A 21 -23.54 -11.37 -11.26
N GLU A 22 -24.15 -11.47 -10.08
CA GLU A 22 -23.52 -12.06 -8.89
C GLU A 22 -23.23 -13.55 -9.05
N ARG A 23 -24.14 -14.32 -9.66
CA ARG A 23 -23.92 -15.74 -9.95
C ARG A 23 -22.77 -15.96 -10.95
N ILE A 24 -22.65 -15.11 -11.97
CA ILE A 24 -21.55 -15.18 -12.94
C ILE A 24 -20.20 -14.82 -12.28
N LYS A 25 -20.19 -13.85 -11.36
CA LYS A 25 -18.98 -13.55 -10.55
C LYS A 25 -18.58 -14.75 -9.69
N LYS A 26 -19.53 -15.45 -9.07
CA LYS A 26 -19.27 -16.68 -8.30
C LYS A 26 -18.83 -17.86 -9.17
N SER A 27 -19.41 -18.05 -10.36
CA SER A 27 -19.05 -19.16 -11.25
C SER A 27 -17.66 -18.98 -11.88
N LYS A 28 -17.23 -17.73 -12.13
CA LYS A 28 -15.84 -17.44 -12.55
C LYS A 28 -14.80 -17.68 -11.46
N ALA A 29 -15.20 -17.79 -10.20
CA ALA A 29 -14.32 -18.18 -9.09
C ALA A 29 -14.21 -19.71 -8.91
N SER A 30 -14.97 -20.50 -9.69
CA SER A 30 -15.04 -21.97 -9.58
C SER A 30 -14.05 -22.72 -10.50
N GLY A 31 -13.10 -22.02 -11.11
CA GLY A 31 -12.03 -22.61 -11.92
C GLY A 31 -10.73 -22.64 -11.12
N SER A 32 -10.33 -23.83 -10.66
CA SER A 32 -9.20 -24.13 -9.77
C SER A 32 -9.35 -23.57 -8.35
N GLU A 33 -9.75 -24.43 -7.41
CA GLU A 33 -9.58 -24.24 -5.97
C GLU A 33 -8.07 -24.27 -5.65
N GLN A 34 -7.37 -23.22 -6.03
CA GLN A 34 -6.22 -22.78 -5.25
C GLN A 34 -6.80 -21.96 -4.11
N ASP A 35 -6.34 -22.17 -2.88
CA ASP A 35 -6.70 -21.31 -1.76
C ASP A 35 -6.20 -19.89 -2.05
N ILE A 36 -7.03 -19.07 -2.70
CA ILE A 36 -6.70 -17.69 -3.02
C ILE A 36 -6.91 -16.88 -1.74
N VAL A 37 -5.83 -16.73 -0.98
CA VAL A 37 -5.76 -15.79 0.14
C VAL A 37 -5.74 -14.38 -0.44
N THR A 38 -6.84 -13.65 -0.27
CA THR A 38 -6.90 -12.23 -0.62
C THR A 38 -6.77 -11.39 0.64
N LEU A 39 -6.00 -10.30 0.57
CA LEU A 39 -5.95 -9.31 1.64
C LEU A 39 -7.31 -8.63 1.79
N SER A 40 -7.70 -8.34 3.02
CA SER A 40 -8.83 -7.46 3.28
C SER A 40 -8.55 -6.07 2.71
N ASP A 41 -9.59 -5.27 2.52
CA ASP A 41 -9.42 -3.94 1.95
C ASP A 41 -8.56 -3.04 2.86
N GLU A 42 -8.67 -3.19 4.17
CA GLU A 42 -7.80 -2.54 5.15
C GLU A 42 -6.34 -3.02 5.04
N GLY A 43 -6.12 -4.32 4.78
CA GLY A 43 -4.80 -4.90 4.57
C GLY A 43 -4.13 -4.36 3.31
N LYS A 44 -4.89 -4.16 2.23
CA LYS A 44 -4.40 -3.53 0.99
C LYS A 44 -4.05 -2.07 1.22
N GLU A 45 -4.87 -1.33 1.95
CA GLU A 45 -4.59 0.07 2.30
C GLU A 45 -3.31 0.21 3.12
N LEU A 46 -3.15 -0.63 4.15
CA LEU A 46 -1.95 -0.67 4.98
C LEU A 46 -0.72 -1.02 4.15
N GLN A 47 -0.81 -2.01 3.25
CA GLN A 47 0.27 -2.37 2.35
C GLN A 47 0.64 -1.20 1.41
N ALA A 48 -0.34 -0.46 0.90
CA ALA A 48 -0.09 0.72 0.08
C ALA A 48 0.61 1.85 0.85
N VAL A 49 0.24 2.06 2.12
CA VAL A 49 0.90 3.02 3.01
C VAL A 49 2.34 2.58 3.30
N LEU A 50 2.54 1.31 3.68
CA LEU A 50 3.88 0.77 3.92
C LEU A 50 4.73 0.86 2.66
N ALA A 51 4.20 0.52 1.49
CA ALA A 51 4.92 0.66 0.23
C ALA A 51 5.41 2.09 0.03
N LYS A 52 4.59 3.12 0.31
CA LYS A 52 5.01 4.53 0.22
C LYS A 52 6.13 4.91 1.21
N VAL A 53 6.16 4.30 2.38
CA VAL A 53 7.19 4.54 3.41
C VAL A 53 8.49 3.78 3.08
N TYR A 54 8.36 2.57 2.53
CA TYR A 54 9.47 1.67 2.19
C TYR A 54 10.01 1.84 0.76
N LEU A 55 9.36 2.67 -0.07
CA LEU A 55 9.97 3.10 -1.33
C LEU A 55 11.37 3.63 -0.99
N PRO A 56 12.42 3.17 -1.69
CA PRO A 56 13.77 3.63 -1.43
C PRO A 56 13.78 5.14 -1.61
N GLN A 57 13.84 5.87 -0.50
CA GLN A 57 13.93 7.31 -0.54
C GLN A 57 15.23 7.63 -1.26
N GLU A 58 15.14 8.51 -2.26
CA GLU A 58 16.31 9.10 -2.87
C GLU A 58 17.26 9.55 -1.74
N PRO A 59 18.52 9.08 -1.73
CA PRO A 59 19.43 9.43 -0.67
C PRO A 59 19.52 10.96 -0.60
N SER A 60 19.35 11.52 0.60
CA SER A 60 19.42 12.98 0.78
C SER A 60 20.69 13.55 0.12
N ALA A 61 20.63 14.80 -0.35
CA ALA A 61 21.80 15.47 -0.94
C ALA A 61 23.06 15.39 -0.07
N LYS A 62 22.89 15.35 1.26
CA LYS A 62 23.97 15.12 2.23
C LYS A 62 24.58 13.72 2.11
N ALA A 63 23.76 12.69 1.98
CA ALA A 63 24.22 11.31 1.83
C ALA A 63 24.96 11.10 0.50
N ILE A 64 24.50 11.76 -0.57
CA ILE A 64 25.19 11.74 -1.88
C ILE A 64 26.59 12.35 -1.76
N ARG A 65 26.72 13.55 -1.17
CA ARG A 65 28.01 14.20 -0.95
C ARG A 65 28.98 13.36 -0.11
N ILE A 66 28.49 12.77 0.98
CA ILE A 66 29.32 11.88 1.83
C ILE A 66 29.81 10.67 1.02
N LYS A 67 28.96 10.11 0.15
CA LYS A 67 29.34 8.99 -0.72
C LYS A 67 30.45 9.39 -1.71
N GLU A 68 30.38 10.59 -2.28
CA GLU A 68 31.40 11.14 -3.19
C GLU A 68 32.71 11.45 -2.46
N GLU A 69 32.65 12.05 -1.27
CA GLU A 69 33.82 12.31 -0.41
C GLU A 69 34.50 11.00 0.02
N LEU A 70 33.71 9.96 0.31
CA LEU A 70 34.22 8.64 0.67
C LEU A 70 34.89 7.96 -0.52
N ALA A 71 34.27 8.03 -1.71
CA ALA A 71 34.84 7.46 -2.94
C ALA A 71 36.13 8.17 -3.38
N SER A 72 36.27 9.46 -3.10
CA SER A 72 37.48 10.25 -3.37
C SER A 72 38.55 10.15 -2.28
N GLY A 73 38.29 9.42 -1.18
CA GLY A 73 39.22 9.29 -0.05
C GLY A 73 39.38 10.57 0.79
N ASN A 74 38.53 11.58 0.57
CA ASN A 74 38.58 12.87 1.26
C ASN A 74 37.60 12.98 2.44
N TYR A 75 36.84 11.93 2.73
CA TYR A 75 35.93 11.92 3.86
C TYR A 75 36.68 11.87 5.20
N HIS A 76 36.71 13.00 5.91
CA HIS A 76 37.32 13.12 7.23
C HIS A 76 36.27 13.57 8.26
N ARG A 77 36.14 12.79 9.34
CA ARG A 77 35.34 13.14 10.52
C ARG A 77 36.26 13.42 11.69
N SER A 78 36.00 14.49 12.41
CA SER A 78 36.71 14.76 13.66
C SER A 78 36.23 13.81 14.77
N GLY A 79 37.13 13.46 15.70
CA GLY A 79 36.76 12.65 16.87
C GLY A 79 35.62 13.26 17.69
N LYS A 80 35.55 14.61 17.74
CA LYS A 80 34.47 15.35 18.39
C LYS A 80 33.10 15.08 17.74
N GLU A 81 33.04 15.06 16.42
CA GLU A 81 31.80 14.78 15.69
C GLU A 81 31.33 13.35 15.85
N ILE A 82 32.26 12.39 15.97
CA ILE A 82 31.95 10.99 16.26
C ILE A 82 31.33 10.88 17.66
N ALA A 83 31.98 11.46 18.67
CA ALA A 83 31.49 11.44 20.05
C ALA A 83 30.09 12.09 20.18
N MET A 84 29.87 13.24 19.54
CA MET A 84 28.55 13.89 19.52
C MET A 84 27.47 13.01 18.84
N SER A 85 27.82 12.29 17.78
CA SER A 85 26.88 11.36 17.11
C SER A 85 26.48 10.20 18.02
N MET A 86 27.43 9.67 18.80
CA MET A 86 27.16 8.59 19.75
C MET A 86 26.23 9.06 20.88
N LEU A 87 26.49 10.24 21.45
CA LEU A 87 25.64 10.84 22.48
C LEU A 87 24.23 11.13 21.98
N LYS A 88 24.09 11.62 20.75
CA LYS A 88 22.78 11.88 20.15
C LYS A 88 21.97 10.58 19.99
N TYR A 89 22.62 9.50 19.58
CA TYR A 89 21.98 8.20 19.41
C TYR A 89 21.50 7.61 20.75
N THR A 90 22.30 7.71 21.80
CA THR A 90 21.91 7.20 23.13
C THR A 90 20.80 8.02 23.75
N SER A 91 20.79 9.35 23.56
CA SER A 91 19.73 10.23 24.07
C SER A 91 18.37 10.04 23.40
N GLN A 92 18.31 9.56 22.16
CA GLN A 92 17.04 9.32 21.45
C GLN A 92 16.35 8.00 21.83
N LYS A 93 17.05 7.10 22.54
CA LYS A 93 16.53 5.81 22.99
C LYS A 93 15.94 5.83 24.40
N VAL A 94 16.06 6.96 25.10
CA VAL A 94 15.44 7.22 26.41
C VAL A 94 14.12 7.94 26.18
#